data_AF-A0A7Y4TQJ6-F1
#
_entry.id   AF-A0A7Y4TQJ6-F1
#
_cell.length_a   1.000
_cell.length_b   1.000
_cell.length_c   1.000
_cell.angle_alpha   90.00
_cell.angle_beta   90.00
_cell.angle_gamma   90.00
#
_symmetry.space_group_name_H-M   'P 1'
#
loop_
_entity.id
_entity.type
_entity.pdbx_description
1 polymer ?
#
loop_
_entity_poly.entity_id
_entity_poly.type
_entity_poly.pdbx_seq_one_letter_code
_entity_poly.pdbx_strand_id
1 'polypeptide(L)'
;MKKLFSLLLVATGSFLSTNAQVTPPLGPPPIPQHATAVELGLGLFIDAIKNNIQTTVLRVNHSIDSMSSSTNVKARLSHSIQVQTPFMAYTTSSQRPNHKYGKIVFKVTYTISGISYHSIPYFDRRLFQDVTIGFSCNQWYTDNGTPMLGVAVEKPMLDEASFGEQALNFFIGNTLTNLVDRKLREIVSGIGGGGSTALPGGKCNCMSLAAGSAPGFTDWSIRFAYVPPKRIETFSNNVTVSLKSIKRLTIIDLPDPVEESINLEFYANHKSIVIPVNRIKAGDEQQLNNAVITMARPGDNDMLVLIGNVTVTAGGETFSNSMLFKKDRNFGIGTHKFIVVRSFIKTPLPGPDGRKPKPYVVYRPHYEITLHVSGDGMGMGGFN
;
A
#
# COMPACT_ATOMS: atom_id res chain seq x y z
N MET A 1 -9.64 62.32 38.87
CA MET A 1 -9.16 61.84 37.55
C MET A 1 -8.69 60.40 37.65
N LYS A 2 -9.42 59.45 37.06
CA LYS A 2 -8.87 58.21 36.48
C LYS A 2 -10.00 57.50 35.72
N LYS A 3 -9.79 57.36 34.41
CA LYS A 3 -10.73 56.89 33.39
C LYS A 3 -10.94 55.37 33.52
N LEU A 4 -12.20 54.93 33.52
CA LEU A 4 -12.55 53.55 33.18
C LEU A 4 -12.39 53.39 31.66
N PHE A 5 -11.51 52.48 31.23
CA PHE A 5 -11.39 52.04 29.85
C PHE A 5 -12.11 50.71 29.70
N SER A 6 -13.18 50.69 28.92
CA SER A 6 -13.87 49.49 28.46
C SER A 6 -12.92 48.67 27.57
N LEU A 7 -12.67 47.41 27.94
CA LEU A 7 -11.94 46.46 27.09
C LEU A 7 -12.95 45.64 26.28
N LEU A 8 -12.89 45.84 24.97
CA LEU A 8 -13.65 45.17 23.94
C LEU A 8 -13.22 43.69 23.85
N LEU A 9 -14.12 42.75 24.14
CA LEU A 9 -13.87 41.32 23.99
C LEU A 9 -13.99 40.96 22.51
N VAL A 10 -12.86 40.89 21.80
CA VAL A 10 -12.81 40.35 20.43
C VAL A 10 -12.97 38.84 20.51
N ALA A 11 -14.12 38.34 20.08
CA ALA A 11 -14.36 36.92 19.88
C ALA A 11 -13.54 36.43 18.67
N THR A 12 -12.33 35.93 18.93
CA THR A 12 -11.58 35.17 17.94
C THR A 12 -12.21 33.78 17.82
N GLY A 13 -12.96 33.60 16.73
CA GLY A 13 -13.46 32.31 16.29
C GLY A 13 -12.32 31.31 16.19
N SER A 14 -12.34 30.31 17.07
CA SER A 14 -11.45 29.17 16.99
C SER A 14 -11.89 28.33 15.78
N PHE A 15 -11.15 28.46 14.68
CA PHE A 15 -11.17 27.47 13.62
C PHE A 15 -10.68 26.15 14.24
N LEU A 16 -11.62 25.26 14.56
CA LEU A 16 -11.31 23.87 14.83
C LEU A 16 -10.73 23.30 13.53
N SER A 17 -9.42 23.16 13.50
CA SER A 17 -8.75 22.31 12.54
C SER A 17 -9.33 20.91 12.71
N THR A 18 -10.10 20.46 11.73
CA THR A 18 -10.47 19.07 11.61
C THR A 18 -9.17 18.31 11.36
N ASN A 19 -8.57 17.80 12.42
CA ASN A 19 -7.56 16.75 12.33
C ASN A 19 -8.18 15.66 11.46
N ALA A 20 -7.70 15.52 10.23
CA ALA A 20 -7.99 14.39 9.38
C ALA A 20 -7.64 13.16 10.22
N GLN A 21 -8.65 12.47 10.72
CA GLN A 21 -8.51 11.32 11.57
C GLN A 21 -7.92 10.21 10.68
N VAL A 22 -6.60 10.14 10.61
CA VAL A 22 -5.88 9.07 9.91
C VAL A 22 -6.24 7.80 10.65
N THR A 23 -7.19 7.06 10.08
CA THR A 23 -7.63 5.79 10.63
C THR A 23 -6.46 4.80 10.64
N PRO A 24 -6.32 3.98 11.71
CA PRO A 24 -5.25 3.00 11.78
C PRO A 24 -5.38 2.04 10.60
N PRO A 25 -4.24 1.59 10.04
CA PRO A 25 -4.28 0.80 8.82
C PRO A 25 -4.91 -0.57 9.05
N LEU A 26 -6.12 -0.77 8.52
CA LEU A 26 -6.78 -2.07 8.44
C LEU A 26 -6.41 -2.73 7.13
N GLY A 27 -5.66 -3.82 7.20
CA GLY A 27 -5.72 -4.86 6.18
C GLY A 27 -6.52 -6.07 6.63
N PRO A 28 -6.49 -7.17 5.85
CA PRO A 28 -7.27 -8.36 6.16
C PRO A 28 -7.11 -8.75 7.64
N PRO A 29 -8.22 -8.99 8.36
CA PRO A 29 -8.16 -9.43 9.74
C PRO A 29 -7.38 -10.75 9.86
N PRO A 30 -6.84 -11.05 11.06
CA PRO A 30 -6.28 -12.37 11.32
C PRO A 30 -7.35 -13.45 11.09
N ILE A 31 -6.92 -14.63 10.69
CA ILE A 31 -7.81 -15.76 10.42
C ILE A 31 -8.45 -16.23 11.74
N PRO A 32 -9.80 -16.32 11.83
CA PRO A 32 -10.48 -16.88 12.99
C PRO A 32 -10.05 -18.33 13.25
N GLN A 33 -9.99 -18.75 14.52
CA GLN A 33 -9.54 -20.09 14.90
C GLN A 33 -10.32 -21.24 14.24
N HIS A 34 -11.58 -21.00 13.84
CA HIS A 34 -12.46 -22.00 13.23
C HIS A 34 -12.47 -21.97 11.70
N ALA A 35 -11.75 -21.04 11.07
CA ALA A 35 -11.75 -20.90 9.61
C ALA A 35 -10.69 -21.81 8.97
N THR A 36 -11.06 -22.52 7.92
CA THR A 36 -10.11 -23.28 7.09
C THR A 36 -9.22 -22.32 6.31
N ALA A 37 -7.90 -22.47 6.45
CA ALA A 37 -6.92 -21.63 5.78
C ALA A 37 -6.15 -22.41 4.72
N VAL A 38 -5.84 -21.75 3.61
CA VAL A 38 -4.81 -22.18 2.68
C VAL A 38 -3.47 -21.70 3.23
N GLU A 39 -2.55 -22.64 3.44
CA GLU A 39 -1.21 -22.35 3.94
C GLU A 39 -0.19 -22.39 2.80
N LEU A 40 0.61 -21.34 2.70
CA LEU A 40 1.75 -21.28 1.79
C LEU A 40 3.03 -21.28 2.63
N GLY A 41 3.73 -22.41 2.59
CA GLY A 41 5.01 -22.58 3.27
C GLY A 41 6.08 -21.65 2.69
N LEU A 42 6.75 -20.89 3.55
CA LEU A 42 7.76 -19.92 3.14
C LEU A 42 9.06 -20.57 2.67
N GLY A 43 9.33 -21.82 3.08
CA GLY A 43 10.50 -22.59 2.65
C GLY A 43 10.67 -22.67 1.14
N LEU A 44 9.59 -22.94 0.40
CA LEU A 44 9.61 -23.00 -1.07
C LEU A 44 10.13 -21.70 -1.70
N PHE A 45 9.69 -20.55 -1.16
CA PHE A 45 10.09 -19.24 -1.66
C PHE A 45 11.51 -18.86 -1.23
N ILE A 46 11.89 -19.20 0.01
CA ILE A 46 13.23 -18.98 0.55
C ILE A 46 14.26 -19.76 -0.28
N ASP A 47 14.01 -21.04 -0.53
CA ASP A 47 14.91 -21.90 -1.29
C ASP A 47 14.95 -21.50 -2.76
N ALA A 48 13.82 -21.11 -3.35
CA ALA A 48 13.78 -20.57 -4.71
C ALA A 48 14.65 -19.31 -4.84
N ILE A 49 14.55 -18.35 -3.91
CA ILE A 49 15.40 -17.14 -3.96
C ILE A 49 16.88 -17.49 -3.79
N LYS A 50 17.23 -18.35 -2.82
CA LYS A 50 18.62 -18.78 -2.62
C LYS A 50 19.21 -19.42 -3.87
N ASN A 51 18.48 -20.36 -4.48
CA ASN A 51 18.91 -21.05 -5.70
C ASN A 51 19.05 -20.10 -6.89
N ASN A 52 18.16 -19.11 -7.01
CA ASN A 52 18.23 -18.13 -8.08
C ASN A 52 19.40 -17.15 -7.90
N ILE A 53 19.71 -16.72 -6.67
CA ILE A 53 20.91 -15.92 -6.38
C ILE A 53 22.18 -16.72 -6.71
N GLN A 54 22.26 -17.98 -6.28
CA GLN A 54 23.37 -18.88 -6.62
C GLN A 54 23.55 -18.98 -8.14
N THR A 55 22.45 -19.18 -8.88
CA THR A 55 22.46 -19.27 -10.34
C THR A 55 22.89 -17.95 -10.99
N THR A 56 22.44 -16.80 -10.48
CA THR A 56 22.89 -15.47 -10.93
C THR A 56 24.39 -15.33 -10.76
N VAL A 57 24.94 -15.67 -9.59
CA VAL A 57 26.38 -15.55 -9.31
C VAL A 57 27.20 -16.42 -10.26
N LEU A 58 26.76 -17.65 -10.53
CA LEU A 58 27.44 -18.53 -11.49
C LEU A 58 27.43 -17.95 -12.92
N ARG A 59 26.28 -17.41 -13.37
CA ARG A 59 26.17 -16.78 -14.70
C ARG A 59 26.99 -15.50 -14.82
N VAL A 60 27.02 -14.69 -13.76
CA VAL A 60 27.84 -13.47 -13.72
C VAL A 60 29.32 -13.83 -13.77
N ASN A 61 29.77 -14.81 -12.99
CA ASN A 61 31.16 -15.29 -13.05
C ASN A 61 31.54 -15.80 -14.44
N HIS A 62 30.69 -16.60 -15.08
CA HIS A 62 30.94 -17.05 -16.46
C HIS A 62 31.04 -15.87 -17.44
N SER A 63 30.19 -14.85 -17.26
CA SER A 63 30.25 -13.64 -18.09
C SER A 63 31.56 -12.87 -17.87
N ILE A 64 32.01 -12.71 -16.62
CA ILE A 64 33.30 -12.07 -16.29
C ILE A 64 34.45 -12.84 -16.93
N ASP A 65 34.48 -14.16 -16.78
CA ASP A 65 35.52 -15.01 -17.37
C ASP A 65 35.56 -14.84 -18.90
N SER A 66 34.39 -14.76 -19.56
CA SER A 66 34.30 -14.55 -21.02
C SER A 66 34.78 -13.16 -21.49
N MET A 67 34.61 -12.12 -20.66
CA MET A 67 35.03 -10.74 -20.96
C MET A 67 36.49 -10.48 -20.60
N SER A 68 37.12 -11.36 -19.82
CA SER A 68 38.47 -11.15 -19.30
C SER A 68 39.53 -11.00 -20.39
N SER A 69 39.35 -11.69 -21.53
CA SER A 69 40.27 -11.64 -22.67
C SER A 69 40.25 -10.30 -23.42
N SER A 70 39.11 -9.59 -23.43
CA SER A 70 38.97 -8.32 -24.12
C SER A 70 39.16 -7.10 -23.20
N THR A 71 38.83 -7.25 -21.92
CA THR A 71 38.88 -6.16 -20.94
C THR A 71 40.14 -6.19 -20.07
N ASN A 72 40.88 -7.31 -20.05
CA ASN A 72 41.98 -7.58 -19.12
C ASN A 72 41.57 -7.47 -17.64
N VAL A 73 40.27 -7.51 -17.34
CA VAL A 73 39.73 -7.52 -15.97
C VAL A 73 39.44 -8.96 -15.56
N LYS A 74 39.98 -9.37 -14.40
CA LYS A 74 39.57 -10.59 -13.70
C LYS A 74 38.87 -10.21 -12.41
N ALA A 75 37.80 -10.91 -12.08
CA ALA A 75 37.09 -10.79 -10.81
C ALA A 75 36.30 -12.07 -10.54
N ARG A 76 36.07 -12.39 -9.27
CA ARG A 76 35.24 -13.51 -8.83
C ARG A 76 34.18 -13.02 -7.87
N LEU A 77 32.93 -13.28 -8.22
CA LEU A 77 31.77 -12.99 -7.38
C LEU A 77 31.47 -14.20 -6.49
N SER A 78 31.35 -13.95 -5.20
CA SER A 78 30.77 -14.85 -4.20
C SER A 78 29.63 -14.14 -3.48
N HIS A 79 28.84 -14.85 -2.67
CA HIS A 79 27.69 -14.23 -1.99
C HIS A 79 27.41 -14.84 -0.62
N SER A 80 26.70 -14.06 0.20
CA SER A 80 26.08 -14.47 1.45
C SER A 80 24.66 -13.91 1.49
N ILE A 81 23.72 -14.69 2.02
CA ILE A 81 22.30 -14.36 2.10
C ILE A 81 21.88 -14.39 3.56
N GLN A 82 21.38 -13.26 4.05
CA GLN A 82 20.71 -13.17 5.34
C GLN A 82 19.21 -13.02 5.12
N VAL A 83 18.42 -13.95 5.65
CA VAL A 83 16.96 -13.86 5.65
C VAL A 83 16.53 -13.14 6.93
N GLN A 84 15.77 -12.05 6.79
CA GLN A 84 15.15 -11.40 7.94
C GLN A 84 13.92 -12.17 8.40
N THR A 85 13.62 -12.10 9.70
CA THR A 85 12.41 -12.69 10.29
C THR A 85 11.18 -12.21 9.51
N PRO A 86 10.35 -13.12 8.96
CA PRO A 86 9.12 -12.73 8.27
C PRO A 86 8.20 -11.93 9.19
N PHE A 87 7.52 -10.92 8.64
CA PHE A 87 6.64 -10.07 9.43
C PHE A 87 5.42 -9.60 8.65
N MET A 88 4.37 -9.26 9.38
CA MET A 88 3.21 -8.57 8.84
C MET A 88 3.42 -7.07 8.93
N ALA A 89 3.25 -6.38 7.82
CA ALA A 89 3.24 -4.93 7.77
C ALA A 89 1.95 -4.43 7.14
N TYR A 90 1.77 -3.13 7.20
CA TYR A 90 0.58 -2.45 6.69
C TYR A 90 1.01 -1.33 5.76
N THR A 91 0.25 -1.09 4.68
CA THR A 91 0.37 0.19 3.99
C THR A 91 -0.13 1.30 4.90
N THR A 92 0.34 2.52 4.67
CA THR A 92 -0.14 3.73 5.36
C THR A 92 -0.78 4.67 4.34
N SER A 93 -1.67 4.13 3.51
CA SER A 93 -2.46 4.92 2.59
C SER A 93 -3.65 5.53 3.31
N SER A 94 -3.84 6.83 3.13
CA SER A 94 -5.06 7.54 3.48
C SER A 94 -6.14 7.45 2.39
N GLN A 95 -5.83 6.86 1.24
CA GLN A 95 -6.71 6.86 0.06
C GLN A 95 -7.38 5.51 -0.18
N ARG A 96 -6.82 4.40 0.29
CA ARG A 96 -7.41 3.06 0.15
C ARG A 96 -7.38 2.33 1.48
N PRO A 97 -8.27 1.35 1.71
CA PRO A 97 -8.11 0.42 2.81
C PRO A 97 -6.69 -0.10 2.81
N ASN A 98 -6.06 -0.09 3.98
CA ASN A 98 -4.68 -0.44 4.04
C ASN A 98 -4.50 -1.91 3.67
N HIS A 99 -3.46 -2.23 2.92
CA HIS A 99 -3.12 -3.61 2.69
C HIS A 99 -2.26 -4.03 3.87
N LYS A 100 -2.76 -4.98 4.66
CA LYS A 100 -1.89 -5.83 5.48
C LYS A 100 -1.25 -6.79 4.49
N TYR A 101 0.05 -6.93 4.57
CA TYR A 101 0.81 -7.79 3.69
C TYR A 101 1.90 -8.48 4.51
N GLY A 102 2.20 -9.74 4.18
CA GLY A 102 3.36 -10.45 4.71
C GLY A 102 4.60 -10.07 3.93
N LYS A 103 5.74 -9.93 4.61
CA LYS A 103 7.05 -9.68 3.99
C LYS A 103 8.09 -10.68 4.44
N ILE A 104 8.94 -11.05 3.49
CA ILE A 104 10.23 -11.70 3.73
C ILE A 104 11.28 -10.85 3.02
N VAL A 105 12.32 -10.46 3.74
CA VAL A 105 13.42 -9.64 3.21
C VAL A 105 14.69 -10.46 3.22
N PHE A 106 15.35 -10.54 2.06
CA PHE A 106 16.63 -11.18 1.86
C PHE A 106 17.66 -10.09 1.65
N LYS A 107 18.63 -10.00 2.56
CA LYS A 107 19.81 -9.15 2.39
C LYS A 107 20.90 -9.96 1.74
N VAL A 108 21.23 -9.61 0.50
CA VAL A 108 22.27 -10.29 -0.27
C VAL A 108 23.52 -9.42 -0.23
N THR A 109 24.60 -9.98 0.29
CA THR A 109 25.94 -9.40 0.13
C THR A 109 26.67 -10.18 -0.95
N TYR A 110 27.07 -9.53 -2.02
CA TYR A 110 28.02 -10.10 -2.96
C TYR A 110 29.43 -9.60 -2.64
N THR A 111 30.39 -10.52 -2.55
CA THR A 111 31.80 -10.18 -2.39
C THR A 111 32.49 -10.37 -3.73
N ILE A 112 33.05 -9.30 -4.26
CA ILE A 112 33.86 -9.30 -5.48
C ILE A 112 35.30 -9.42 -5.04
N SER A 113 35.91 -10.55 -5.35
CA SER A 113 37.25 -10.92 -4.92
C SER A 113 38.19 -11.12 -6.10
N GLY A 114 39.50 -11.00 -5.85
CA GLY A 114 40.53 -11.30 -6.85
C GLY A 114 40.45 -10.34 -8.05
N ILE A 115 40.12 -9.07 -7.79
CA ILE A 115 40.05 -8.05 -8.83
C ILE A 115 41.48 -7.76 -9.32
N SER A 116 41.70 -7.97 -10.61
CA SER A 116 42.95 -7.58 -11.27
C SER A 116 42.69 -6.94 -12.62
N TYR A 117 43.48 -5.93 -12.97
CA TYR A 117 43.47 -5.29 -14.29
C TYR A 117 44.89 -5.36 -14.88
N HIS A 118 45.04 -5.91 -16.08
CA HIS A 118 46.36 -6.23 -16.66
C HIS A 118 47.25 -7.06 -15.72
N SER A 119 46.64 -8.00 -14.98
CA SER A 119 47.33 -8.84 -13.99
C SER A 119 47.91 -8.09 -12.78
N ILE A 120 47.60 -6.80 -12.61
CA ILE A 120 47.93 -6.05 -11.41
C ILE A 120 46.78 -6.27 -10.39
N PRO A 121 47.05 -6.83 -9.20
CA PRO A 121 46.03 -7.01 -8.17
C PRO A 121 45.63 -5.67 -7.56
N TYR A 122 44.34 -5.50 -7.28
CA TYR A 122 43.78 -4.24 -6.79
C TYR A 122 43.22 -4.37 -5.38
N PHE A 123 41.97 -4.81 -5.24
CA PHE A 123 41.24 -4.83 -3.97
C PHE A 123 39.99 -5.70 -4.10
N ASP A 124 39.36 -6.00 -2.97
CA ASP A 124 38.03 -6.61 -2.93
C ASP A 124 36.95 -5.54 -2.73
N ARG A 125 35.73 -5.82 -3.20
CA ARG A 125 34.56 -4.93 -3.06
C ARG A 125 33.34 -5.70 -2.60
N ARG A 126 32.39 -4.98 -2.02
CA ARG A 126 31.09 -5.53 -1.62
C ARG A 126 29.95 -4.83 -2.35
N LEU A 127 28.99 -5.64 -2.80
CA LEU A 127 27.71 -5.16 -3.31
C LEU A 127 26.62 -5.60 -2.33
N PHE A 128 25.71 -4.69 -2.00
CA PHE A 128 24.54 -4.96 -1.18
C PHE A 128 23.30 -4.90 -2.05
N GLN A 129 22.40 -5.87 -1.89
CA GLN A 129 21.15 -5.90 -2.60
C GLN A 129 20.06 -6.52 -1.74
N ASP A 130 18.93 -5.85 -1.65
CA ASP A 130 17.76 -6.37 -0.96
C ASP A 130 16.77 -6.97 -1.98
N VAL A 131 16.30 -8.18 -1.65
CA VAL A 131 15.20 -8.84 -2.35
C VAL A 131 14.05 -9.00 -1.37
N THR A 132 12.87 -8.51 -1.72
CA THR A 132 11.67 -8.59 -0.89
C THR A 132 10.62 -9.44 -1.57
N ILE A 133 10.11 -10.44 -0.86
CA ILE A 133 8.89 -11.15 -1.24
C ILE A 133 7.73 -10.58 -0.41
N GLY A 134 6.66 -10.20 -1.09
CA GLY A 134 5.43 -9.69 -0.50
C GLY A 134 4.25 -10.62 -0.78
N PHE A 135 3.41 -10.82 0.24
CA PHE A 135 2.16 -11.56 0.15
C PHE A 135 1.02 -10.65 0.57
N SER A 136 -0.06 -10.58 -0.21
CA SER A 136 -1.24 -9.78 0.17
C SER A 136 -2.53 -10.45 -0.24
N CYS A 137 -3.63 -10.02 0.37
CA CYS A 137 -4.98 -10.33 -0.10
C CYS A 137 -5.54 -9.06 -0.74
N ASN A 138 -5.43 -8.94 -2.06
CA ASN A 138 -5.90 -7.76 -2.77
C ASN A 138 -7.44 -7.73 -2.76
N GLN A 139 -8.05 -6.56 -2.58
CA GLN A 139 -9.51 -6.42 -2.47
C GLN A 139 -10.14 -7.30 -1.37
N TRP A 140 -9.42 -7.58 -0.28
CA TRP A 140 -9.89 -8.40 0.86
C TRP A 140 -11.22 -7.90 1.48
N TYR A 141 -11.53 -6.61 1.33
CA TYR A 141 -12.77 -6.00 1.81
C TYR A 141 -13.99 -6.34 0.93
N THR A 142 -13.76 -6.99 -0.22
CA THR A 142 -14.80 -7.46 -1.15
C THR A 142 -15.00 -8.97 -1.03
N ASP A 143 -16.10 -9.48 -1.59
CA ASP A 143 -16.34 -10.93 -1.73
C ASP A 143 -15.48 -11.60 -2.81
N ASN A 144 -14.53 -10.88 -3.43
CA ASN A 144 -13.67 -11.34 -4.52
C ASN A 144 -12.18 -11.14 -4.24
N GLY A 145 -11.79 -10.97 -2.96
CA GLY A 145 -10.38 -10.76 -2.64
C GLY A 145 -9.50 -11.89 -3.15
N THR A 146 -8.32 -11.55 -3.67
CA THR A 146 -7.42 -12.50 -4.36
C THR A 146 -6.05 -12.52 -3.68
N PRO A 147 -5.51 -13.68 -3.29
CA PRO A 147 -4.15 -13.80 -2.79
C PRO A 147 -3.15 -13.41 -3.87
N MET A 148 -2.20 -12.56 -3.52
CA MET A 148 -1.19 -12.04 -4.43
C MET A 148 0.21 -12.27 -3.89
N LEU A 149 1.12 -12.60 -4.80
CA LEU A 149 2.55 -12.65 -4.59
C LEU A 149 3.21 -11.48 -5.34
N GLY A 150 4.19 -10.84 -4.73
CA GLY A 150 5.04 -9.86 -5.40
C GLY A 150 6.49 -10.07 -5.02
N VAL A 151 7.39 -9.92 -5.99
CA VAL A 151 8.84 -9.94 -5.74
C VAL A 151 9.41 -8.60 -6.18
N ALA A 152 10.04 -7.90 -5.24
CA ALA A 152 10.75 -6.66 -5.49
C ALA A 152 12.25 -6.89 -5.31
N VAL A 153 13.04 -6.48 -6.29
CA VAL A 153 14.50 -6.50 -6.23
C VAL A 153 14.97 -5.05 -6.24
N GLU A 154 15.72 -4.65 -5.23
CA GLU A 154 16.36 -3.34 -5.21
C GLU A 154 17.61 -3.32 -6.10
N LYS A 155 18.01 -2.13 -6.55
CA LYS A 155 19.25 -1.99 -7.31
C LYS A 155 20.43 -2.27 -6.39
N PRO A 156 21.44 -3.04 -6.83
CA PRO A 156 22.61 -3.29 -6.03
C PRO A 156 23.39 -1.99 -5.77
N MET A 157 23.83 -1.81 -4.53
CA MET A 157 24.62 -0.67 -4.07
C MET A 157 26.06 -1.12 -3.76
N LEU A 158 27.04 -0.34 -4.21
CA LEU A 158 28.46 -0.53 -3.87
C LEU A 158 28.77 -0.01 -2.46
N ASP A 159 29.75 -0.64 -1.81
CA ASP A 159 30.42 -0.05 -0.65
C ASP A 159 31.16 1.25 -1.01
N GLU A 160 31.42 2.09 -0.01
CA GLU A 160 32.05 3.40 -0.22
C GLU A 160 33.38 3.28 -0.96
N ALA A 161 33.56 4.09 -2.00
CA ALA A 161 34.73 4.03 -2.88
C ALA A 161 36.00 4.59 -2.18
N SER A 162 37.13 3.90 -2.33
CA SER A 162 38.44 4.51 -2.06
C SER A 162 38.82 5.50 -3.18
N PHE A 163 39.56 6.55 -2.81
CA PHE A 163 39.91 7.73 -3.62
C PHE A 163 40.67 7.45 -4.95
N GLY A 164 41.05 6.19 -5.26
CA GLY A 164 41.96 5.81 -6.34
C GLY A 164 41.36 5.18 -7.60
N GLU A 165 40.04 5.20 -7.84
CA GLU A 165 39.41 4.38 -8.88
C GLU A 165 38.47 5.15 -9.81
N GLN A 166 38.91 5.49 -11.03
CA GLN A 166 37.99 6.00 -12.07
C GLN A 166 37.68 4.95 -13.15
N ALA A 167 38.68 4.22 -13.64
CA ALA A 167 38.49 3.22 -14.70
C ALA A 167 37.86 1.91 -14.20
N LEU A 168 38.31 1.39 -13.05
CA LEU A 168 37.74 0.17 -12.44
C LEU A 168 36.35 0.41 -11.84
N ASN A 169 36.09 1.60 -11.32
CA ASN A 169 34.75 2.00 -10.90
C ASN A 169 33.76 2.06 -12.07
N PHE A 170 34.20 2.37 -13.29
CA PHE A 170 33.34 2.25 -14.46
C PHE A 170 32.97 0.78 -14.74
N PHE A 171 33.92 -0.15 -14.71
CA PHE A 171 33.62 -1.56 -14.93
C PHE A 171 32.77 -2.16 -13.80
N ILE A 172 33.19 -1.99 -12.54
CA ILE A 172 32.48 -2.53 -11.38
C ILE A 172 31.13 -1.83 -11.20
N GLY A 173 31.11 -0.50 -11.24
CA GLY A 173 29.95 0.34 -10.96
C GLY A 173 28.93 0.45 -12.08
N ASN A 174 29.32 0.31 -13.36
CA ASN A 174 28.36 0.34 -14.48
C ASN A 174 28.18 -0.99 -15.20
N THR A 175 29.17 -1.89 -15.22
CA THR A 175 29.03 -3.17 -15.93
C THR A 175 28.56 -4.26 -14.97
N LEU A 176 29.28 -4.45 -13.86
CA LEU A 176 29.01 -5.57 -12.95
C LEU A 176 27.70 -5.39 -12.15
N THR A 177 27.45 -4.21 -11.58
CA THR A 177 26.19 -3.87 -10.90
C THR A 177 24.97 -4.07 -11.81
N ASN A 178 25.01 -3.55 -13.04
CA ASN A 178 23.93 -3.69 -14.02
C ASN A 178 23.77 -5.14 -14.49
N LEU A 179 24.87 -5.89 -14.62
CA LEU A 179 24.83 -7.30 -14.98
C LEU A 179 24.17 -8.14 -13.87
N VAL A 180 24.54 -7.91 -12.61
CA VAL A 180 23.94 -8.55 -11.43
C VAL A 180 22.45 -8.21 -11.34
N ASP A 181 22.09 -6.93 -11.41
CA ASP A 181 20.69 -6.47 -11.36
C ASP A 181 19.85 -7.10 -12.48
N ARG A 182 20.34 -7.05 -13.73
CA ARG A 182 19.66 -7.62 -14.89
C ARG A 182 19.49 -9.13 -14.75
N LYS A 183 20.56 -9.87 -14.44
CA LYS A 183 20.51 -11.34 -14.37
C LYS A 183 19.63 -11.82 -13.22
N LEU A 184 19.67 -11.15 -12.07
CA LEU A 184 18.77 -11.48 -10.97
C LEU A 184 17.32 -11.19 -11.33
N ARG A 185 17.01 -10.01 -11.90
CA ARG A 185 15.65 -9.66 -12.34
C ARG A 185 15.10 -10.62 -13.39
N GLU A 186 15.93 -11.01 -14.38
CA GLU A 186 15.57 -12.01 -15.39
C GLU A 186 15.15 -13.34 -14.73
N ILE A 187 15.93 -13.80 -13.75
CA ILE A 187 15.71 -15.12 -13.13
C ILE A 187 14.55 -15.09 -12.12
N VAL A 188 14.46 -14.06 -11.27
CA VAL A 188 13.38 -13.94 -10.29
C VAL A 188 12.03 -13.58 -10.91
N SER A 189 12.00 -13.17 -12.19
CA SER A 189 10.76 -12.99 -12.96
C SER A 189 9.88 -14.24 -12.95
N GLY A 190 10.49 -15.44 -12.94
CA GLY A 190 9.76 -16.71 -12.91
C GLY A 190 9.07 -17.05 -11.58
N ILE A 191 9.40 -16.35 -10.48
CA ILE A 191 8.70 -16.51 -9.18
C ILE A 191 7.45 -15.60 -9.12
N GLY A 192 7.35 -14.62 -10.01
CA GLY A 192 6.26 -13.63 -10.06
C GLY A 192 6.74 -12.19 -10.35
N GLY A 193 7.89 -12.02 -11.00
CA GLY A 193 8.63 -10.76 -10.99
C GLY A 193 8.15 -9.69 -11.98
N GLY A 194 8.30 -8.44 -11.53
CA GLY A 194 7.94 -7.21 -12.22
C GLY A 194 6.63 -6.59 -11.73
N GLY A 195 5.73 -7.40 -11.16
CA GLY A 195 4.41 -6.99 -10.71
C GLY A 195 3.86 -7.91 -9.61
N SER A 196 2.56 -7.77 -9.34
CA SER A 196 1.85 -8.62 -8.40
C SER A 196 1.14 -9.74 -9.17
N THR A 197 1.45 -10.99 -8.87
CA THR A 197 0.88 -12.19 -9.52
C THR A 197 -0.16 -12.82 -8.60
N ALA A 198 -1.31 -13.21 -9.14
CA ALA A 198 -2.33 -13.94 -8.38
C ALA A 198 -1.82 -15.34 -8.03
N LEU A 199 -1.92 -15.70 -6.75
CA LEU A 199 -1.58 -17.03 -6.27
C LEU A 199 -2.78 -17.98 -6.47
N PRO A 200 -2.54 -19.25 -6.84
CA PRO A 200 -3.58 -20.27 -6.80
C PRO A 200 -4.00 -20.50 -5.34
N GLY A 201 -5.29 -20.54 -5.05
CA GLY A 201 -5.76 -20.66 -3.66
C GLY A 201 -7.18 -20.16 -3.36
N GLY A 202 -7.90 -19.64 -4.36
CA GLY A 202 -9.28 -19.19 -4.18
C GLY A 202 -9.39 -17.79 -3.55
N LYS A 203 -10.61 -17.38 -3.23
CA LYS A 203 -10.91 -16.06 -2.67
C LYS A 203 -10.29 -15.91 -1.27
N CYS A 204 -9.98 -14.68 -0.85
CA CYS A 204 -9.53 -14.38 0.50
C CYS A 204 -10.16 -13.09 1.02
N ASN A 205 -10.36 -13.01 2.33
CA ASN A 205 -10.64 -11.78 3.07
C ASN A 205 -9.88 -11.70 4.40
N CYS A 206 -9.26 -12.79 4.84
CA CYS A 206 -8.43 -12.87 6.05
C CYS A 206 -7.01 -13.32 5.71
N MET A 207 -6.02 -12.87 6.48
CA MET A 207 -4.63 -13.26 6.29
C MET A 207 -3.85 -13.22 7.62
N SER A 208 -2.97 -14.20 7.81
CA SER A 208 -2.09 -14.28 8.99
C SER A 208 -0.73 -14.89 8.64
N LEU A 209 0.23 -14.69 9.53
CA LEU A 209 1.54 -15.33 9.48
C LEU A 209 1.59 -16.34 10.61
N ALA A 210 1.87 -17.60 10.27
CA ALA A 210 2.17 -18.63 11.25
C ALA A 210 3.68 -18.68 11.43
N ALA A 211 4.11 -18.43 12.67
CA ALA A 211 5.51 -18.49 13.04
C ALA A 211 5.96 -19.94 13.19
N GLY A 212 7.17 -20.22 12.70
CA GLY A 212 7.93 -21.44 12.96
C GLY A 212 9.25 -21.11 13.64
N SER A 213 10.32 -21.78 13.23
CA SER A 213 11.62 -21.79 13.88
C SER A 213 12.61 -20.81 13.25
N ALA A 214 13.31 -20.03 14.08
CA ALA A 214 14.46 -19.22 13.67
C ALA A 214 15.74 -20.08 13.68
N PRO A 215 16.79 -19.71 12.91
CA PRO A 215 16.88 -18.60 11.95
C PRO A 215 16.54 -19.00 10.50
N GLY A 216 16.09 -20.24 10.28
CA GLY A 216 15.83 -20.76 8.93
C GLY A 216 14.54 -20.23 8.30
N PHE A 217 13.51 -20.02 9.12
CA PHE A 217 12.17 -19.54 8.73
C PHE A 217 11.47 -20.36 7.62
N THR A 218 12.00 -21.53 7.26
CA THR A 218 11.46 -22.38 6.18
C THR A 218 10.15 -23.07 6.54
N ASP A 219 9.91 -23.27 7.84
CA ASP A 219 8.70 -23.82 8.44
C ASP A 219 7.62 -22.77 8.75
N TRP A 220 7.90 -21.49 8.49
CA TRP A 220 6.89 -20.43 8.60
C TRP A 220 5.92 -20.54 7.43
N SER A 221 4.67 -20.11 7.61
CA SER A 221 3.69 -20.06 6.53
C SER A 221 2.88 -18.78 6.52
N ILE A 222 2.57 -18.28 5.32
CA ILE A 222 1.52 -17.27 5.14
C ILE A 222 0.22 -18.01 4.91
N ARG A 223 -0.81 -17.60 5.66
CA ARG A 223 -2.13 -18.22 5.60
C ARG A 223 -3.15 -17.26 5.03
N PHE A 224 -3.98 -17.77 4.13
CA PHE A 224 -5.13 -17.06 3.55
C PHE A 224 -6.41 -17.80 3.86
N ALA A 225 -7.48 -17.07 4.17
CA ALA A 225 -8.81 -17.65 4.30
C ALA A 225 -9.88 -16.73 3.71
N TYR A 226 -10.95 -17.35 3.20
CA TYR A 226 -12.21 -16.67 2.96
C TYR A 226 -13.20 -17.07 4.07
N VAL A 227 -13.56 -16.10 4.89
CA VAL A 227 -14.59 -16.24 5.91
C VAL A 227 -15.82 -15.51 5.40
N PRO A 228 -16.83 -16.21 4.84
CA PRO A 228 -18.03 -15.55 4.38
C PRO A 228 -18.66 -14.75 5.54
N PRO A 229 -19.20 -13.55 5.29
CA PRO A 229 -19.95 -12.83 6.30
C PRO A 229 -21.04 -13.77 6.85
N LYS A 230 -21.08 -13.95 8.19
CA LYS A 230 -22.17 -14.73 8.81
C LYS A 230 -23.49 -14.09 8.41
N ARG A 231 -24.27 -14.77 7.57
CA ARG A 231 -25.69 -14.45 7.39
C ARG A 231 -26.37 -14.85 8.69
N ILE A 232 -26.63 -13.87 9.54
CA ILE A 232 -27.50 -14.10 10.69
C ILE A 232 -28.90 -14.24 10.11
N GLU A 233 -29.29 -15.49 9.85
CA GLU A 233 -30.68 -15.80 9.58
C GLU A 233 -31.44 -15.59 10.89
N THR A 234 -32.37 -14.64 10.86
CA THR A 234 -33.40 -14.29 11.85
C THR A 234 -33.12 -13.20 12.89
N PHE A 235 -34.11 -12.30 12.94
CA PHE A 235 -34.32 -11.06 13.70
C PHE A 235 -33.45 -9.85 13.28
N SER A 236 -34.14 -8.78 12.85
CA SER A 236 -33.63 -7.56 12.22
C SER A 236 -32.52 -6.87 13.03
N ASN A 237 -31.28 -7.27 12.82
CA ASN A 237 -30.08 -6.64 13.36
C ASN A 237 -29.19 -6.22 12.19
N ASN A 238 -29.76 -5.36 11.35
CA ASN A 238 -29.10 -4.84 10.16
C ASN A 238 -28.50 -3.47 10.46
N VAL A 239 -27.39 -3.16 9.79
CA VAL A 239 -26.87 -1.80 9.66
C VAL A 239 -27.23 -1.32 8.26
N THR A 240 -27.73 -0.09 8.17
CA THR A 240 -28.10 0.54 6.91
C THR A 240 -27.28 1.82 6.72
N VAL A 241 -26.55 1.89 5.61
CA VAL A 241 -25.79 3.07 5.20
C VAL A 241 -26.58 3.75 4.08
N SER A 242 -27.12 4.93 4.37
CA SER A 242 -27.81 5.77 3.39
C SER A 242 -26.92 6.91 2.96
N LEU A 243 -26.51 6.94 1.70
CA LEU A 243 -25.84 8.10 1.12
C LEU A 243 -26.90 9.16 0.82
N LYS A 244 -26.68 10.38 1.33
CA LYS A 244 -27.65 11.49 1.25
C LYS A 244 -27.29 12.48 0.17
N SER A 245 -26.05 12.93 0.16
CA SER A 245 -25.58 13.91 -0.83
C SER A 245 -24.11 13.72 -1.14
N ILE A 246 -23.70 14.23 -2.29
CA ILE A 246 -22.31 14.43 -2.66
C ILE A 246 -22.12 15.91 -3.00
N LYS A 247 -21.12 16.51 -2.38
CA LYS A 247 -20.68 17.88 -2.62
C LYS A 247 -19.30 17.88 -3.26
N ARG A 248 -19.14 18.63 -4.34
CA ARG A 248 -17.84 18.88 -4.95
C ARG A 248 -17.19 20.07 -4.25
N LEU A 249 -16.05 19.87 -3.62
CA LEU A 249 -15.37 20.88 -2.83
C LEU A 249 -14.52 21.80 -3.72
N THR A 250 -14.62 23.11 -3.52
CA THR A 250 -13.76 24.09 -4.20
C THR A 250 -12.32 23.93 -3.73
N ILE A 251 -11.37 23.86 -4.67
CA ILE A 251 -9.95 23.81 -4.33
C ILE A 251 -9.32 25.16 -4.62
N ILE A 252 -8.85 25.81 -3.56
CA ILE A 252 -8.07 27.05 -3.64
C ILE A 252 -6.71 26.73 -4.27
N ASP A 253 -6.25 27.57 -5.20
CA ASP A 253 -4.95 27.53 -5.90
C ASP A 253 -4.74 26.47 -6.99
N LEU A 254 -5.81 25.82 -7.48
CA LEU A 254 -5.72 24.89 -8.61
C LEU A 254 -6.81 25.20 -9.64
N PRO A 255 -6.55 25.06 -10.96
CA PRO A 255 -7.58 25.17 -11.97
C PRO A 255 -8.59 24.03 -11.75
N ASP A 256 -9.75 24.37 -11.20
CA ASP A 256 -10.87 23.42 -11.08
C ASP A 256 -11.49 23.22 -12.48
N PRO A 257 -11.72 21.97 -12.93
CA PRO A 257 -12.51 21.75 -14.13
C PRO A 257 -13.88 22.41 -13.97
N VAL A 258 -14.36 23.05 -15.05
CA VAL A 258 -15.62 23.80 -15.04
C VAL A 258 -16.81 22.91 -14.67
N GLU A 259 -16.74 21.63 -15.06
CA GLU A 259 -17.77 20.62 -14.83
C GLU A 259 -17.17 19.22 -15.06
N GLU A 260 -17.59 18.23 -14.27
CA GLU A 260 -17.18 16.83 -14.48
C GLU A 260 -18.35 15.87 -14.26
N SER A 261 -18.29 14.70 -14.91
CA SER A 261 -19.19 13.57 -14.63
C SER A 261 -18.38 12.46 -13.99
N ILE A 262 -18.94 11.87 -12.93
CA ILE A 262 -18.25 10.89 -12.10
C ILE A 262 -19.14 9.67 -11.86
N ASN A 263 -18.51 8.54 -11.55
CA ASN A 263 -19.15 7.39 -10.93
C ASN A 263 -18.69 7.30 -9.48
N LEU A 264 -19.63 7.39 -8.54
CA LEU A 264 -19.40 7.11 -7.13
C LEU A 264 -19.68 5.63 -6.88
N GLU A 265 -18.64 4.85 -6.65
CA GLU A 265 -18.75 3.49 -6.14
C GLU A 265 -18.49 3.52 -4.63
N PHE A 266 -19.50 3.16 -3.85
CA PHE A 266 -19.43 3.18 -2.38
C PHE A 266 -19.63 1.78 -1.82
N TYR A 267 -18.73 1.37 -0.94
CA TYR A 267 -18.77 0.09 -0.23
C TYR A 267 -19.13 0.29 1.23
N ALA A 268 -19.93 -0.63 1.76
CA ALA A 268 -20.11 -0.87 3.18
C ALA A 268 -19.83 -2.36 3.46
N ASN A 269 -18.70 -2.63 4.12
CA ASN A 269 -18.00 -3.93 4.10
C ASN A 269 -18.00 -4.54 2.69
N HIS A 270 -18.65 -5.70 2.54
CA HIS A 270 -18.66 -6.52 1.33
C HIS A 270 -19.72 -6.09 0.30
N LYS A 271 -20.64 -5.19 0.67
CA LYS A 271 -21.69 -4.70 -0.26
C LYS A 271 -21.28 -3.36 -0.86
N SER A 272 -21.68 -3.14 -2.11
CA SER A 272 -21.44 -1.87 -2.79
C SER A 272 -22.65 -1.38 -3.57
N ILE A 273 -22.62 -0.09 -3.88
CA ILE A 273 -23.51 0.57 -4.84
C ILE A 273 -22.67 1.45 -5.74
N VAL A 274 -23.06 1.56 -7.01
CA VAL A 274 -22.47 2.48 -7.98
C VAL A 274 -23.52 3.51 -8.37
N ILE A 275 -23.20 4.78 -8.23
CA ILE A 275 -24.10 5.90 -8.49
C ILE A 275 -23.44 6.83 -9.50
N PRO A 276 -23.99 6.96 -10.72
CA PRO A 276 -23.54 7.97 -11.66
C PRO A 276 -23.98 9.34 -11.19
N VAL A 277 -23.05 10.30 -11.18
CA VAL A 277 -23.27 11.70 -10.81
C VAL A 277 -22.83 12.53 -11.99
N ASN A 278 -23.80 13.01 -12.76
CA ASN A 278 -23.54 13.76 -13.97
C ASN A 278 -23.45 15.25 -13.65
N ARG A 279 -22.51 15.94 -14.31
CA ARG A 279 -22.46 17.40 -14.36
C ARG A 279 -22.37 18.07 -12.98
N ILE A 280 -21.33 17.76 -12.21
CA ILE A 280 -21.06 18.40 -10.91
C ILE A 280 -19.94 19.44 -11.04
N LYS A 281 -20.12 20.63 -10.46
CA LYS A 281 -19.13 21.73 -10.46
C LYS A 281 -18.61 22.01 -9.06
N ALA A 282 -17.47 22.68 -8.96
CA ALA A 282 -16.92 23.12 -7.68
C ALA A 282 -17.94 23.97 -6.91
N GLY A 283 -18.26 23.56 -5.68
CA GLY A 283 -19.27 24.19 -4.82
C GLY A 283 -20.64 23.51 -4.86
N ASP A 284 -20.95 22.75 -5.91
CA ASP A 284 -22.24 22.10 -6.08
C ASP A 284 -22.43 20.95 -5.09
N GLU A 285 -23.67 20.79 -4.64
CA GLU A 285 -24.12 19.64 -3.86
C GLU A 285 -25.30 18.97 -4.58
N GLN A 286 -25.18 17.68 -4.84
CA GLN A 286 -26.21 16.86 -5.46
C GLN A 286 -26.75 15.85 -4.45
N GLN A 287 -28.08 15.73 -4.38
CA GLN A 287 -28.74 14.72 -3.56
C GLN A 287 -28.66 13.34 -4.22
N LEU A 288 -28.37 12.32 -3.42
CA LEU A 288 -28.26 10.93 -3.84
C LEU A 288 -29.54 10.20 -3.46
N ASN A 289 -30.50 10.16 -4.39
CA ASN A 289 -31.78 9.51 -4.15
C ASN A 289 -31.63 7.98 -4.19
N ASN A 290 -32.27 7.27 -3.26
CA ASN A 290 -32.29 5.80 -3.17
C ASN A 290 -30.92 5.11 -3.03
N ALA A 291 -29.91 5.82 -2.54
CA ALA A 291 -28.58 5.28 -2.35
C ALA A 291 -28.40 4.61 -0.98
N VAL A 292 -28.92 3.39 -0.83
CA VAL A 292 -28.96 2.68 0.46
C VAL A 292 -28.28 1.32 0.36
N ILE A 293 -27.37 1.04 1.29
CA ILE A 293 -26.73 -0.27 1.46
C ILE A 293 -27.16 -0.83 2.81
N THR A 294 -27.92 -1.93 2.79
CA THR A 294 -28.31 -2.66 4.01
C THR A 294 -27.52 -3.95 4.13
N MET A 295 -26.96 -4.19 5.30
CA MET A 295 -26.06 -5.31 5.59
C MET A 295 -26.31 -5.85 7.00
N ALA A 296 -25.89 -7.09 7.24
CA ALA A 296 -25.89 -7.63 8.60
C ALA A 296 -24.97 -6.79 9.49
N ARG A 297 -25.40 -6.54 10.73
CA ARG A 297 -24.56 -5.84 11.72
C ARG A 297 -23.24 -6.60 11.92
N PRO A 298 -22.08 -5.93 11.90
CA PRO A 298 -20.81 -6.58 12.21
C PRO A 298 -20.83 -7.20 13.61
N GLY A 299 -20.10 -8.31 13.80
CA GLY A 299 -19.95 -8.94 15.11
C GLY A 299 -19.19 -8.05 16.09
N ASP A 300 -19.16 -8.45 17.36
CA ASP A 300 -18.59 -7.66 18.46
C ASP A 300 -17.10 -7.35 18.30
N ASN A 301 -16.36 -8.22 17.63
CA ASN A 301 -14.94 -8.07 17.33
C ASN A 301 -14.67 -7.56 15.91
N ASP A 302 -15.73 -7.28 15.14
CA ASP A 302 -15.63 -6.81 13.76
C ASP A 302 -15.80 -5.28 13.66
N MET A 303 -15.73 -4.76 12.45
CA MET A 303 -15.86 -3.34 12.15
C MET A 303 -16.83 -3.10 10.98
N LEU A 304 -17.47 -1.94 10.99
CA LEU A 304 -18.06 -1.36 9.80
C LEU A 304 -16.96 -0.59 9.04
N VAL A 305 -16.75 -0.98 7.79
CA VAL A 305 -15.78 -0.43 6.86
C VAL A 305 -16.54 0.26 5.73
N LEU A 306 -16.38 1.56 5.61
CA LEU A 306 -16.93 2.35 4.51
C LEU A 306 -15.81 2.74 3.57
N ILE A 307 -16.02 2.60 2.27
CA ILE A 307 -15.04 2.97 1.23
C ILE A 307 -15.80 3.73 0.15
N GLY A 308 -15.26 4.84 -0.29
CA GLY A 308 -15.85 5.63 -1.36
C GLY A 308 -14.81 5.84 -2.45
N ASN A 309 -15.12 5.35 -3.64
CA ASN A 309 -14.34 5.50 -4.86
C ASN A 309 -15.09 6.46 -5.79
N VAL A 310 -14.44 7.53 -6.22
CA VAL A 310 -14.94 8.45 -7.22
C VAL A 310 -14.10 8.31 -8.47
N THR A 311 -14.73 7.84 -9.54
CA THR A 311 -14.09 7.70 -10.86
C THR A 311 -14.57 8.82 -11.76
N VAL A 312 -13.66 9.64 -12.28
CA VAL A 312 -14.00 10.67 -13.27
C VAL A 312 -14.19 10.00 -14.62
N THR A 313 -15.40 10.11 -15.19
CA THR A 313 -15.77 9.42 -16.43
C THR A 313 -14.91 9.89 -17.60
N ALA A 314 -14.60 11.19 -17.65
CA ALA A 314 -13.65 11.76 -18.59
C ALA A 314 -12.21 11.55 -18.07
N GLY A 315 -11.56 10.46 -18.50
CA GLY A 315 -10.16 10.17 -18.17
C GLY A 315 -9.94 8.94 -17.29
N GLY A 316 -10.98 8.41 -16.65
CA GLY A 316 -10.91 7.17 -15.87
C GLY A 316 -10.11 7.27 -14.56
N GLU A 317 -9.74 8.48 -14.15
CA GLU A 317 -9.02 8.70 -12.89
C GLU A 317 -9.92 8.31 -11.71
N THR A 318 -9.40 7.47 -10.80
CA THR A 318 -10.14 7.03 -9.61
C THR A 318 -9.49 7.57 -8.34
N PHE A 319 -10.30 8.17 -7.48
CA PHE A 319 -9.91 8.67 -6.17
C PHE A 319 -10.68 7.95 -5.09
N SER A 320 -10.04 7.65 -3.97
CA SER A 320 -10.65 6.83 -2.93
C SER A 320 -10.38 7.41 -1.54
N ASN A 321 -11.25 7.07 -0.58
CA ASN A 321 -10.96 7.15 0.85
C ASN A 321 -11.68 6.00 1.58
N SER A 322 -11.49 5.88 2.90
CA SER A 322 -12.21 4.95 3.76
C SER A 322 -12.48 5.52 5.16
N MET A 323 -13.54 5.02 5.81
CA MET A 323 -13.94 5.38 7.17
C MET A 323 -14.31 4.11 7.94
N LEU A 324 -14.00 4.08 9.23
CA LEU A 324 -13.98 2.85 10.03
C LEU A 324 -14.68 3.06 11.37
N PHE A 325 -15.59 2.15 11.72
CA PHE A 325 -16.30 2.19 12.98
C PHE A 325 -16.31 0.83 13.68
N LYS A 326 -15.87 0.83 14.93
CA LYS A 326 -15.89 -0.31 15.85
C LYS A 326 -17.17 -0.31 16.71
N LYS A 327 -17.41 -1.39 17.44
CA LYS A 327 -18.55 -1.53 18.36
C LYS A 327 -18.61 -0.44 19.44
N ASP A 328 -17.46 -0.03 19.98
CA ASP A 328 -17.34 1.03 21.00
C ASP A 328 -17.85 2.39 20.50
N ARG A 329 -17.81 2.63 19.19
CA ARG A 329 -18.42 3.78 18.51
C ARG A 329 -19.80 3.48 17.93
N ASN A 330 -20.46 2.44 18.44
CA ASN A 330 -21.76 1.96 17.97
C ASN A 330 -21.81 1.78 16.44
N PHE A 331 -20.74 1.26 15.85
CA PHE A 331 -20.58 1.09 14.40
C PHE A 331 -20.85 2.37 13.59
N GLY A 332 -20.64 3.54 14.20
CA GLY A 332 -20.79 4.81 13.53
C GLY A 332 -22.24 5.20 13.27
N ILE A 333 -23.20 4.77 14.09
CA ILE A 333 -24.58 5.23 13.94
C ILE A 333 -24.65 6.77 14.02
N GLY A 334 -25.41 7.38 13.11
CA GLY A 334 -25.54 8.82 12.96
C GLY A 334 -25.11 9.33 11.57
N THR A 335 -25.03 10.64 11.44
CA THR A 335 -24.66 11.32 10.19
C THR A 335 -23.17 11.61 10.15
N HIS A 336 -22.52 11.28 9.04
CA HIS A 336 -21.08 11.48 8.83
C HIS A 336 -20.79 12.18 7.52
N LYS A 337 -19.68 12.91 7.51
CA LYS A 337 -19.08 13.48 6.31
C LYS A 337 -17.90 12.64 5.87
N PHE A 338 -18.01 12.03 4.71
CA PHE A 338 -16.98 11.19 4.12
C PHE A 338 -16.25 11.96 3.03
N ILE A 339 -14.98 12.27 3.24
CA ILE A 339 -14.20 13.14 2.34
C ILE A 339 -13.38 12.29 1.38
N VAL A 340 -13.54 12.44 0.07
CA VAL A 340 -12.64 11.83 -0.92
C VAL A 340 -11.58 12.84 -1.33
N VAL A 341 -10.31 12.42 -1.31
CA VAL A 341 -9.14 13.28 -1.53
C VAL A 341 -8.54 13.02 -2.90
N ARG A 342 -8.29 14.09 -3.67
CA ARG A 342 -7.60 14.04 -4.96
C ARG A 342 -6.14 14.48 -4.80
N SER A 343 -5.26 13.84 -5.57
CA SER A 343 -3.86 14.24 -5.69
C SER A 343 -3.65 15.14 -6.91
N PHE A 344 -2.84 16.18 -6.76
CA PHE A 344 -2.45 17.10 -7.82
C PHE A 344 -0.94 17.23 -7.87
N ILE A 345 -0.38 17.35 -9.06
CA ILE A 345 1.02 17.70 -9.24
C ILE A 345 1.12 19.22 -9.26
N LYS A 346 1.80 19.80 -8.27
CA LYS A 346 2.09 21.23 -8.20
C LYS A 346 3.51 21.48 -8.67
N THR A 347 3.65 22.32 -9.70
CA THR A 347 4.95 22.85 -10.10
C THR A 347 5.20 24.14 -9.31
N PRO A 348 6.20 24.17 -8.42
CA PRO A 348 6.52 25.39 -7.69
C PRO A 348 6.98 26.51 -8.64
N LEU A 349 6.74 27.75 -8.22
CA LEU A 349 7.30 28.92 -8.90
C LEU A 349 8.84 28.81 -8.91
N PRO A 350 9.52 29.29 -9.97
CA PRO A 350 10.97 29.34 -10.00
C PRO A 350 11.50 30.07 -8.76
N GLY A 351 12.59 29.55 -8.18
CA GLY A 351 13.29 30.24 -7.11
C GLY A 351 13.88 31.56 -7.59
N PRO A 352 14.33 32.44 -6.67
CA PRO A 352 15.02 33.68 -7.04
C PRO A 352 16.31 33.46 -7.87
N ASP A 353 16.82 32.23 -7.89
CA ASP A 353 17.94 31.76 -8.71
C ASP A 353 17.52 31.24 -10.11
N GLY A 354 16.24 31.36 -10.47
CA GLY A 354 15.69 30.90 -11.74
C GLY A 354 15.58 29.37 -11.87
N ARG A 355 15.97 28.59 -10.86
CA ARG A 355 15.86 27.14 -10.89
C ARG A 355 14.41 26.74 -10.66
N LYS A 356 13.89 25.87 -11.52
CA LYS A 356 12.57 25.25 -11.36
C LYS A 356 12.69 24.09 -10.37
N PRO A 357 12.12 24.17 -9.16
CA PRO A 357 12.16 23.02 -8.25
C PRO A 357 11.36 21.86 -8.83
N LYS A 358 11.66 20.64 -8.39
CA LYS A 358 10.94 19.44 -8.86
C LYS A 358 9.45 19.57 -8.51
N PRO A 359 8.54 19.17 -9.42
CA PRO A 359 7.12 19.07 -9.10
C PRO A 359 6.90 18.16 -7.89
N TYR A 360 5.90 18.47 -7.08
CA TYR A 360 5.54 17.67 -5.91
C TYR A 360 4.04 17.40 -5.90
N VAL A 361 3.66 16.30 -5.26
CA VAL A 361 2.25 15.90 -5.16
C VAL A 361 1.62 16.56 -3.93
N VAL A 362 0.48 17.21 -4.13
CA VAL A 362 -0.37 17.73 -3.06
C VAL A 362 -1.69 16.98 -3.01
N TYR A 363 -2.18 16.72 -1.80
CA TYR A 363 -3.46 16.06 -1.56
C TYR A 363 -4.47 17.09 -1.06
N ARG A 364 -5.66 17.12 -1.67
CA ARG A 364 -6.73 18.07 -1.31
C ARG A 364 -8.09 17.37 -1.26
N PRO A 365 -8.92 17.66 -0.24
CA PRO A 365 -10.34 17.29 -0.26
C PRO A 365 -10.99 17.72 -1.58
N HIS A 366 -11.65 16.79 -2.25
CA HIS A 366 -12.22 17.03 -3.58
C HIS A 366 -13.72 16.77 -3.61
N TYR A 367 -14.19 15.75 -2.89
CA TYR A 367 -15.60 15.47 -2.69
C TYR A 367 -15.91 15.27 -1.21
N GLU A 368 -17.09 15.68 -0.79
CA GLU A 368 -17.68 15.38 0.51
C GLU A 368 -18.98 14.62 0.28
N ILE A 369 -19.07 13.41 0.82
CA ILE A 369 -20.27 12.58 0.75
C ILE A 369 -20.91 12.61 2.14
N THR A 370 -22.15 13.08 2.21
CA THR A 370 -22.95 13.01 3.43
C THR A 370 -23.62 11.65 3.49
N LEU A 371 -23.38 10.90 4.55
CA LEU A 371 -24.00 9.60 4.77
C LEU A 371 -24.65 9.51 6.14
N HIS A 372 -25.65 8.65 6.26
CA HIS A 372 -26.33 8.35 7.50
C HIS A 372 -26.28 6.84 7.74
N VAL A 373 -25.75 6.44 8.90
CA VAL A 373 -25.71 5.04 9.33
C VAL A 373 -26.80 4.84 10.39
N SER A 374 -27.70 3.90 10.15
CA SER A 374 -28.70 3.46 11.12
C SER A 374 -28.55 1.97 11.41
N GLY A 375 -29.10 1.51 12.54
CA GLY A 375 -29.13 0.09 12.89
C GLY A 375 -30.43 -0.29 13.58
N ASP A 376 -31.02 -1.40 13.18
CA ASP A 376 -32.20 -1.97 13.84
C ASP A 376 -31.75 -2.67 15.12
N GLY A 377 -32.25 -2.23 16.27
CA GLY A 377 -31.86 -2.75 17.59
C GLY A 377 -31.83 -1.74 18.72
N MET A 378 -32.21 -0.47 18.48
CA MET A 378 -32.48 0.49 19.55
C MET A 378 -33.98 0.48 19.90
N GLY A 379 -34.38 -0.58 20.61
CA GLY A 379 -35.42 -0.38 21.61
C GLY A 379 -34.89 0.65 22.60
N MET A 380 -35.70 1.69 22.83
CA MET A 380 -35.49 2.66 23.88
C MET A 380 -35.21 1.93 25.21
N GLY A 381 -33.96 1.97 25.67
CA GLY A 381 -33.66 1.91 27.09
C GLY A 381 -33.97 3.28 27.68
N GLY A 382 -35.25 3.60 27.77
CA GLY A 382 -35.72 4.68 28.63
C GLY A 382 -35.36 4.37 30.08
N PHE A 383 -34.96 5.41 30.80
CA PHE A 383 -34.68 5.51 32.23
C PHE A 383 -35.29 4.42 33.13
N ASN A 384 -34.43 3.79 33.94
CA ASN A 384 -34.49 3.84 35.40
C ASN A 384 -33.10 3.66 35.99
#